data_AF-A0A0U3SDE4-F1
#
_entry.id   AF-A0A0U3SDE4-F1
#
_cell.length_a   1.000
_cell.length_b   1.000
_cell.length_c   1.000
_cell.angle_alpha   90.00
_cell.angle_beta   90.00
_cell.angle_gamma   90.00
#
_symmetry.space_group_name_H-M   'P 1'
#
loop_
_entity.id
_entity.type
_entity.pdbx_description
1 polymer ?
#
loop_
_entity_poly.entity_id
_entity_poly.type
_entity_poly.pdbx_seq_one_letter_code
_entity_poly.pdbx_strand_id
1 'polypeptide(L)'
;MNIIEFEGRYFHQIDGASRYYISKCGKVFASHLKRLLKAAPQSEGYPQAGFKMDNGTYKRLLIHRLVALQFVPNPEPEKKKQVNHRDRNRKNCQVCNLEWVTAWENDRHARTTARPLTTDGSHILAKLSGFCAPLHDYQAKPRFYRFEPVPTSYPEPDTDASRT
;
A
#
# COMPACT_ATOMS: atom_id res chain seq x y z
N MET A 1 6.59 -14.14 11.40
CA MET A 1 6.70 -12.67 11.41
C MET A 1 6.93 -12.22 12.84
N ASN A 2 7.94 -11.38 13.08
CA ASN A 2 8.20 -10.84 14.41
C ASN A 2 7.20 -9.73 14.73
N ILE A 3 6.66 -9.75 15.95
CA ILE A 3 5.70 -8.77 16.45
C ILE A 3 6.26 -8.19 17.75
N ILE A 4 6.13 -6.88 17.91
CA ILE A 4 6.49 -6.17 19.14
C ILE A 4 5.31 -5.37 19.67
N GLU A 5 5.32 -5.12 20.96
CA GLU A 5 4.41 -4.18 21.61
C GLU A 5 5.16 -2.91 22.01
N PHE A 6 4.60 -1.74 21.69
CA PHE A 6 5.13 -0.45 22.09
C PHE A 6 3.97 0.52 22.35
N GLU A 7 3.95 1.15 23.53
CA GLU A 7 2.86 2.06 23.97
C GLU A 7 1.45 1.45 23.81
N GLY A 8 1.26 0.18 24.17
CA GLY A 8 -0.02 -0.52 24.06
C GLY A 8 -0.50 -0.77 22.62
N ARG A 9 0.42 -0.78 21.65
CA ARG A 9 0.13 -1.09 20.24
C ARG A 9 1.05 -2.17 19.71
N TYR A 10 0.51 -3.03 18.86
CA TYR A 10 1.27 -4.06 18.16
C TYR A 10 1.84 -3.54 16.84
N PHE A 11 3.11 -3.88 16.60
CA PHE A 11 3.80 -3.58 15.35
C PHE A 11 4.40 -4.87 14.77
N HIS A 12 4.28 -5.02 13.46
CA HIS A 12 4.78 -6.17 12.71
C HIS A 12 6.04 -5.77 11.96
N GLN A 13 7.05 -6.64 12.00
CA GLN A 13 8.31 -6.40 11.30
C GLN A 13 8.07 -6.26 9.79
N ILE A 14 8.74 -5.29 9.17
CA ILE A 14 8.68 -5.07 7.71
C ILE A 14 9.70 -5.97 7.02
N ASP A 15 9.25 -6.73 6.02
CA ASP A 15 10.10 -7.62 5.24
C ASP A 15 11.19 -6.84 4.47
N GLY A 16 12.44 -7.28 4.58
CA GLY A 16 13.61 -6.62 4.01
C GLY A 16 14.07 -5.35 4.75
N ALA A 17 13.40 -4.97 5.84
CA ALA A 17 13.76 -3.85 6.69
C ALA A 17 13.65 -4.26 8.17
N SER A 18 14.49 -5.21 8.59
CA SER A 18 14.45 -5.87 9.91
C SER A 18 14.43 -4.93 11.13
N ARG A 19 14.93 -3.70 10.96
CA ARG A 19 15.01 -2.65 11.99
C ARG A 19 13.73 -1.83 12.15
N TYR A 20 12.70 -2.11 11.36
CA TYR A 20 11.48 -1.33 11.28
C TYR A 20 10.24 -2.22 11.40
N TYR A 21 9.23 -1.67 12.06
CA TYR A 21 7.98 -2.34 12.32
C TYR A 21 6.82 -1.40 11.99
N ILE A 22 5.69 -1.93 11.52
CA ILE A 22 4.52 -1.15 11.16
C ILE A 22 3.27 -1.65 11.88
N SER A 23 2.43 -0.71 12.33
CA SER A 23 1.13 -1.02 12.94
C SER A 23 0.00 -1.02 11.90
N LYS A 24 -1.13 -1.64 12.25
CA LYS A 24 -2.36 -1.61 11.44
C LYS A 24 -2.93 -0.21 11.19
N CYS A 25 -2.52 0.79 11.96
CA CYS A 25 -2.93 2.19 11.79
C CYS A 25 -1.91 3.06 11.03
N GLY A 26 -0.85 2.47 10.47
CA GLY A 26 0.15 3.18 9.68
C GLY A 26 1.22 3.91 10.51
N LYS A 27 1.41 3.56 11.79
CA LYS A 27 2.55 4.05 12.56
C LYS A 27 3.76 3.15 12.32
N VAL A 28 4.94 3.76 12.21
CA VAL A 28 6.20 3.03 12.00
C VAL A 28 7.08 3.18 13.23
N PHE A 29 7.54 2.06 13.76
CA PHE A 29 8.49 1.99 14.86
C PHE A 29 9.87 1.57 14.36
N ALA A 30 10.90 2.31 14.75
CA ALA A 30 12.29 1.98 14.45
C ALA A 30 12.94 1.38 15.69
N SER A 31 13.22 0.08 15.67
CA SER A 31 13.76 -0.65 16.84
C SER A 31 15.14 -0.15 17.24
N HIS A 32 15.99 0.15 16.26
CA HIS A 32 17.33 0.70 16.46
C HIS A 32 17.34 2.10 17.09
N LEU A 33 16.25 2.87 16.97
CA LEU A 33 16.09 4.19 17.60
C LEU A 33 15.15 4.16 18.80
N LYS A 34 14.51 3.00 19.08
CA LYS A 34 13.48 2.80 20.09
C LYS A 34 12.39 3.88 20.09
N ARG A 35 11.98 4.34 18.90
CA ARG A 35 10.97 5.41 18.75
C ARG A 35 10.12 5.25 17.50
N LEU A 36 8.99 5.95 17.49
CA LEU A 36 8.16 6.12 16.29
C LEU A 36 8.82 7.08 15.30
N LEU A 37 8.77 6.73 14.02
CA LEU A 37 9.20 7.62 12.94
C LEU A 37 8.10 8.62 12.62
N LYS A 38 8.51 9.86 12.34
CA LYS A 38 7.63 10.88 11.78
C LYS A 38 7.50 10.63 10.28
N ALA A 39 6.32 10.22 9.83
CA ALA A 39 6.00 10.20 8.41
C ALA A 39 5.75 11.63 7.92
N ALA A 40 6.29 11.98 6.75
CA ALA A 40 6.09 13.27 6.12
C ALA A 40 5.21 13.11 4.88
N PRO A 41 4.31 14.04 4.56
CA PRO A 41 3.57 13.99 3.30
C PRO A 41 4.54 14.17 2.12
N GLN A 42 4.33 13.38 1.06
CA GLN A 42 4.92 13.62 -0.26
C GLN A 42 4.24 14.84 -0.92
N SER A 43 4.72 15.25 -2.11
CA SER A 43 4.06 16.25 -2.99
C SER A 43 2.57 15.99 -3.21
N GLU A 44 2.17 14.72 -3.32
CA GLU A 44 0.77 14.32 -3.48
C GLU A 44 0.02 14.19 -2.13
N GLY A 45 0.65 14.52 -1.01
CA GLY A 45 0.01 14.50 0.32
C GLY A 45 -0.05 13.13 1.00
N TYR A 46 0.44 12.06 0.36
CA TYR A 46 0.55 10.74 0.99
C TYR A 46 1.68 10.70 2.01
N PRO A 47 1.44 10.21 3.24
CA PRO A 47 2.51 9.99 4.21
C PRO A 47 3.54 8.99 3.69
N GLN A 48 4.82 9.36 3.79
CA GLN A 48 5.97 8.52 3.46
C GLN A 48 7.02 8.59 4.56
N ALA A 49 7.83 7.54 4.67
CA ALA A 49 8.99 7.48 5.55
C ALA A 49 10.19 6.87 4.81
N GLY A 50 11.38 7.17 5.31
CA GLY A 50 12.63 6.61 4.82
C GLY A 50 13.07 5.39 5.60
N PHE A 51 13.52 4.37 4.89
CA PHE A 51 13.91 3.08 5.44
C PHE A 51 15.30 2.71 4.94
N LYS A 52 16.18 2.35 5.86
CA LYS A 52 17.43 1.65 5.53
C LYS A 52 17.13 0.16 5.46
N MET A 53 17.14 -0.38 4.25
CA MET A 53 16.89 -1.79 3.97
C MET A 53 18.05 -2.65 4.46
N ASP A 54 17.81 -3.93 4.67
CA ASP A 54 18.81 -4.88 5.18
C ASP A 54 19.97 -5.07 4.18
N ASN A 55 19.71 -4.90 2.88
CA ASN A 55 20.73 -4.90 1.82
C ASN A 55 21.58 -3.62 1.77
N GLY A 56 21.45 -2.72 2.75
CA GLY A 56 22.18 -1.46 2.84
C GLY A 56 21.59 -0.31 2.03
N THR A 57 20.63 -0.56 1.14
CA THR A 57 19.99 0.50 0.33
C THR A 57 19.04 1.35 1.16
N TYR A 58 18.83 2.60 0.73
CA TYR A 58 17.84 3.50 1.31
C TYR A 58 16.64 3.63 0.39
N LYS A 59 15.44 3.45 0.93
CA LYS A 59 14.18 3.58 0.18
C LYS A 59 13.20 4.49 0.90
N ARG A 60 12.51 5.34 0.15
CA ARG A 60 11.32 6.06 0.63
C ARG A 60 10.09 5.26 0.24
N LEU A 61 9.28 4.89 1.23
CA LEU A 61 8.11 4.05 1.03
C LEU A 61 6.85 4.76 1.56
N LEU A 62 5.75 4.61 0.82
CA LEU A 62 4.44 5.12 1.17
C LEU A 62 3.84 4.29 2.30
N ILE A 63 3.35 4.96 3.35
CA ILE A 63 2.83 4.28 4.54
C ILE A 63 1.60 3.43 4.21
N HIS A 64 0.64 3.96 3.45
CA HIS A 64 -0.56 3.21 3.08
C HIS A 64 -0.23 1.93 2.29
N ARG A 65 0.78 1.96 1.41
CA ARG A 65 1.22 0.75 0.68
C ARG A 65 1.85 -0.27 1.61
N LEU A 66 2.69 0.18 2.55
CA LEU A 66 3.28 -0.72 3.55
C LEU A 66 2.22 -1.40 4.40
N VAL A 67 1.21 -0.65 4.88
CA VAL A 67 0.08 -1.23 5.62
C VAL A 67 -0.68 -2.23 4.75
N ALA A 68 -0.99 -1.88 3.51
CA ALA A 68 -1.74 -2.74 2.60
C ALA A 68 -0.98 -4.05 2.29
N LEU A 69 0.31 -3.96 1.99
CA LEU A 69 1.16 -5.14 1.74
C LEU A 69 1.24 -6.07 2.95
N GLN A 70 1.24 -5.50 4.16
CA GLN A 70 1.40 -6.26 5.39
C GLN A 70 0.10 -6.88 5.91
N PHE A 71 -1.03 -6.19 5.74
CA PHE A 71 -2.26 -6.50 6.47
C PHE A 71 -3.51 -6.64 5.60
N VAL A 72 -3.48 -6.21 4.33
CA VAL A 72 -4.63 -6.27 3.43
C VAL A 72 -4.40 -7.37 2.41
N PRO A 73 -5.11 -8.52 2.52
CA PRO A 73 -5.03 -9.58 1.52
C PRO A 73 -5.39 -9.04 0.13
N ASN A 74 -4.59 -9.42 -0.86
CA ASN A 74 -4.85 -9.10 -2.25
C ASN A 74 -5.24 -10.38 -3.01
N PRO A 75 -6.53 -10.61 -3.32
CA PRO A 75 -6.97 -11.83 -3.99
C PRO A 75 -6.57 -11.88 -5.47
N GLU A 76 -6.32 -10.73 -6.11
CA GLU A 76 -6.00 -10.63 -7.54
C GLU A 76 -4.77 -9.74 -7.78
N PRO A 77 -3.57 -10.14 -7.29
CA PRO A 77 -2.37 -9.30 -7.31
C PRO A 77 -1.90 -8.92 -8.72
N GLU A 78 -2.22 -9.74 -9.72
CA GLU A 78 -1.90 -9.47 -11.12
C GLU A 78 -2.70 -8.30 -11.70
N LYS A 79 -3.92 -8.09 -11.19
CA LYS A 79 -4.84 -7.03 -11.67
C LYS A 79 -4.86 -5.83 -10.73
N LYS A 80 -4.93 -6.08 -9.42
CA LYS A 80 -5.13 -5.07 -8.36
C LYS A 80 -3.80 -4.63 -7.78
N LYS A 81 -3.11 -3.73 -8.48
CA LYS A 81 -1.77 -3.24 -8.13
C LYS A 81 -1.77 -1.91 -7.36
N GLN A 82 -2.91 -1.24 -7.27
CA GLN A 82 -3.03 0.07 -6.62
C GLN A 82 -3.76 -0.05 -5.28
N VAL A 83 -3.45 0.84 -4.35
CA VAL A 83 -4.11 0.91 -3.03
C VAL A 83 -4.97 2.17 -3.00
N ASN A 84 -6.27 1.99 -2.79
CA ASN A 84 -7.24 3.07 -2.64
C ASN A 84 -7.54 3.37 -1.17
N HIS A 85 -7.87 4.63 -0.86
CA HIS A 85 -8.40 5.05 0.43
C HIS A 85 -9.91 5.22 0.31
N ARG A 86 -10.68 4.42 1.04
CA ARG A 86 -12.16 4.41 0.98
C ARG A 86 -12.78 5.76 1.37
N ASP A 87 -12.19 6.43 2.35
CA ASP A 87 -12.62 7.76 2.83
C ASP A 87 -12.00 8.94 2.07
N ARG A 88 -11.13 8.68 1.08
CA ARG A 88 -10.34 9.67 0.31
C ARG A 88 -9.39 10.54 1.14
N ASN A 89 -9.23 10.25 2.42
CA ASN A 89 -8.26 10.91 3.26
C ASN A 89 -6.92 10.20 3.15
N ARG A 90 -6.01 10.77 2.36
CA ARG A 90 -4.65 10.25 2.12
C ARG A 90 -3.82 10.05 3.40
N LYS A 91 -4.21 10.70 4.50
CA LYS A 91 -3.54 10.58 5.81
C LYS A 91 -4.09 9.42 6.65
N ASN A 92 -5.29 8.91 6.34
CA ASN A 92 -5.91 7.81 7.06
C ASN A 92 -5.43 6.45 6.55
N CYS A 93 -4.25 6.03 7.00
CA CYS A 93 -3.63 4.76 6.62
C CYS A 93 -4.11 3.55 7.46
N GLN A 94 -5.30 3.61 8.06
CA GLN A 94 -5.88 2.49 8.80
C GLN A 94 -6.15 1.32 7.86
N VAL A 95 -5.80 0.09 8.26
CA VAL A 95 -5.99 -1.12 7.45
C VAL A 95 -7.43 -1.27 6.91
N CYS A 96 -8.44 -0.92 7.71
CA CYS A 96 -9.85 -1.01 7.30
C CYS A 96 -10.27 0.04 6.25
N ASN A 97 -9.49 1.11 6.11
CA ASN A 97 -9.71 2.18 5.14
C ASN A 97 -9.01 1.92 3.80
N LEU A 98 -8.16 0.89 3.72
CA LEU A 98 -7.34 0.59 2.55
C LEU A 98 -7.90 -0.62 1.79
N GLU A 99 -7.82 -0.57 0.47
CA GLU A 99 -8.21 -1.68 -0.40
C GLU A 99 -7.37 -1.74 -1.67
N TRP A 100 -7.15 -2.95 -2.19
CA TRP A 100 -6.48 -3.16 -3.47
C TRP A 100 -7.46 -2.98 -4.62
N VAL A 101 -7.09 -2.14 -5.59
CA VAL A 101 -7.89 -1.82 -6.77
C VAL A 101 -7.05 -1.90 -8.04
N THR A 102 -7.73 -2.14 -9.15
CA THR A 102 -7.17 -1.95 -10.50
C THR A 102 -7.01 -0.46 -10.80
N ALA A 103 -6.18 -0.12 -11.79
CA ALA A 103 -6.02 1.26 -12.24
C ALA A 103 -7.36 1.86 -12.73
N TRP A 104 -8.16 1.06 -13.43
CA TRP A 104 -9.47 1.48 -13.93
C TRP A 104 -10.48 1.74 -12.81
N GLU A 105 -10.54 0.88 -11.80
CA GLU A 105 -11.41 1.08 -10.63
C GLU A 105 -11.03 2.35 -9.86
N ASN A 106 -9.73 2.59 -9.67
CA ASN A 106 -9.23 3.78 -8.97
C ASN A 106 -9.59 5.07 -9.73
N ASP A 107 -9.38 5.06 -11.04
CA ASP A 107 -9.67 6.20 -11.91
C ASP A 107 -11.18 6.48 -12.01
N ARG A 108 -12.01 5.43 -12.10
CA ARG A 108 -13.47 5.55 -11.97
C ARG A 108 -13.87 6.09 -10.60
N HIS A 109 -13.27 5.58 -9.52
CA HIS A 109 -13.53 6.06 -8.15
C HIS A 109 -13.09 7.50 -7.95
N ALA A 110 -12.11 8.02 -8.69
CA ALA A 110 -11.80 9.45 -8.67
C ALA A 110 -12.88 10.25 -9.42
N ARG A 111 -13.30 9.79 -10.61
CA ARG A 111 -14.26 10.50 -11.48
C ARG A 111 -15.69 10.56 -10.96
N THR A 112 -16.25 9.46 -10.45
CA THR A 112 -17.67 9.36 -9.99
C THR A 112 -17.97 10.21 -8.74
N THR A 113 -16.95 10.86 -8.22
CA THR A 113 -16.77 11.07 -6.80
C THR A 113 -16.20 12.48 -6.58
N ALA A 114 -15.48 13.02 -7.58
CA ALA A 114 -15.03 14.40 -7.71
C ALA A 114 -16.09 15.40 -8.26
N ARG A 115 -17.33 14.98 -8.54
CA ARG A 115 -18.42 15.91 -8.89
C ARG A 115 -19.37 16.10 -7.71
N PRO A 116 -19.63 17.35 -7.25
CA PRO A 116 -20.96 17.67 -6.77
C PRO A 116 -21.91 17.39 -7.94
N LEU A 117 -22.85 16.46 -7.77
CA LEU A 117 -23.98 16.39 -8.67
C LEU A 117 -24.68 17.75 -8.57
N THR A 118 -24.62 18.53 -9.63
CA THR A 118 -25.49 19.68 -9.79
C THR A 118 -26.94 19.19 -9.72
N THR A 119 -27.79 20.04 -9.16
CA THR A 119 -29.21 19.83 -8.90
C THR A 119 -30.02 19.68 -10.19
N ASP A 120 -30.16 18.46 -10.69
CA ASP A 120 -31.27 18.08 -11.56
C ASP A 120 -31.63 16.62 -11.31
N GLY A 121 -32.71 16.45 -10.55
CA GLY A 121 -33.15 15.17 -10.03
C GLY A 121 -33.37 14.13 -11.11
N SER A 122 -32.60 13.04 -11.06
CA SER A 122 -33.07 11.71 -11.43
C SER A 122 -32.03 10.65 -11.01
N HIS A 123 -32.50 9.73 -10.15
CA HIS A 123 -31.92 8.43 -9.78
C HIS A 123 -31.14 8.24 -8.47
N ILE A 124 -31.92 7.88 -7.43
CA ILE A 124 -31.80 6.76 -6.48
C ILE A 124 -30.49 6.59 -5.66
N LEU A 125 -30.60 7.02 -4.40
CA LEU A 125 -30.17 6.42 -3.13
C LEU A 125 -28.89 5.55 -3.05
N ALA A 126 -27.97 6.11 -2.26
CA ALA A 126 -27.33 5.54 -1.07
C ALA A 126 -26.14 4.58 -1.22
N LYS A 127 -25.02 5.03 -0.63
CA LYS A 127 -24.48 4.29 0.51
C LYS A 127 -23.94 5.25 1.56
N LEU A 128 -24.80 5.54 2.53
CA LEU A 128 -24.43 6.06 3.84
C LEU A 128 -23.60 5.01 4.60
N SER A 129 -22.70 5.55 5.40
CA SER A 129 -22.16 5.03 6.66
C SER A 129 -21.36 3.74 6.65
N GLY A 130 -20.23 3.83 7.36
CA GLY A 130 -19.31 2.73 7.59
C GLY A 130 -19.91 1.60 8.38
N PHE A 131 -19.33 0.43 8.18
CA PHE A 131 -19.29 -0.63 9.17
C PHE A 131 -17.91 -1.26 9.07
N CYS A 132 -17.16 -1.19 10.17
CA CYS A 132 -16.04 -2.08 10.42
C CYS A 132 -16.63 -3.48 10.56
N ALA A 133 -16.62 -4.28 9.49
CA ALA A 133 -17.02 -5.67 9.58
C ALA A 133 -15.89 -6.46 10.28
N PRO A 134 -16.18 -7.27 11.30
CA PRO A 134 -15.18 -8.14 11.90
C PRO A 134 -14.75 -9.18 10.86
N LEU A 135 -13.42 -9.30 10.66
CA LEU A 135 -12.78 -10.38 9.91
C LEU A 135 -13.11 -11.72 10.59
N HIS A 136 -14.23 -12.36 10.22
CA HIS A 136 -14.43 -13.77 10.51
C HIS A 136 -13.85 -14.60 9.38
N ASP A 137 -12.88 -15.43 9.78
CA ASP A 137 -12.39 -16.64 9.14
C ASP A 137 -12.42 -16.69 7.62
N TYR A 138 -11.31 -16.27 7.02
CA TYR A 138 -10.89 -16.86 5.75
C TYR A 138 -9.48 -17.41 5.91
N GLN A 139 -9.40 -18.73 6.08
CA GLN A 139 -8.16 -19.50 6.08
C GLN A 139 -7.49 -19.37 4.69
N ALA A 140 -6.59 -18.40 4.54
CA ALA A 140 -5.74 -18.29 3.36
C ALA A 140 -4.27 -18.33 3.76
N LYS A 141 -3.64 -19.42 3.34
CA LYS A 141 -2.22 -19.78 3.57
C LYS A 141 -1.29 -18.65 3.11
N PRO A 142 -0.23 -18.30 3.87
CA PRO A 142 0.73 -17.29 3.46
C PRO A 142 1.54 -17.82 2.26
N ARG A 143 1.25 -17.33 1.05
CA ARG A 143 2.17 -17.47 -0.08
C ARG A 143 3.21 -16.36 0.04
N PHE A 144 4.37 -16.76 0.51
CA PHE A 144 5.60 -15.97 0.54
C PHE A 144 5.87 -15.37 -0.84
N TYR A 145 5.95 -14.04 -0.93
CA TYR A 145 6.55 -13.39 -2.09
C TYR A 145 8.07 -13.42 -1.91
N ARG A 146 8.71 -14.43 -2.50
CA ARG A 146 10.13 -14.35 -2.84
C ARG A 146 10.25 -13.29 -3.93
N PHE A 147 10.96 -12.20 -3.63
CA PHE A 147 11.45 -11.30 -4.68
C PHE A 147 12.46 -12.11 -5.50
N GLU A 148 12.05 -12.62 -6.65
CA GLU A 148 13.02 -13.09 -7.64
C GLU A 148 13.63 -11.89 -8.35
N PRO A 149 14.97 -11.86 -8.53
CA PRO A 149 15.62 -10.79 -9.26
C PRO A 149 15.17 -10.81 -10.72
N VAL A 150 14.87 -9.63 -11.25
CA VAL A 150 14.57 -9.42 -12.68
C VAL A 150 15.79 -9.84 -13.50
N PRO A 151 15.66 -10.72 -14.51
CA PRO A 151 16.80 -11.08 -15.37
C PRO A 151 17.29 -9.85 -16.14
N THR A 152 18.56 -9.50 -15.92
CA THR A 152 19.28 -8.46 -16.65
C THR A 152 19.81 -9.03 -17.95
N SER A 153 18.97 -9.10 -18.98
CA SER A 153 19.43 -9.29 -20.34
C SER A 153 18.45 -8.62 -21.28
N TYR A 154 18.74 -7.36 -21.63
CA TYR A 154 18.14 -6.74 -22.79
C TYR A 154 18.78 -7.36 -24.04
N PRO A 155 18.03 -7.77 -25.08
CA PRO A 155 18.63 -8.17 -26.33
C PRO A 155 19.32 -6.96 -26.98
N GLU A 156 20.57 -7.16 -27.39
CA GLU A 156 21.36 -6.21 -28.20
C GLU A 156 20.62 -5.91 -29.52
N PRO A 157 20.67 -4.67 -30.05
CA PRO A 157 20.09 -4.35 -31.34
C PRO A 157 20.89 -4.96 -32.49
N ASP A 158 20.21 -5.68 -33.38
CA ASP A 158 20.78 -6.24 -34.60
C ASP A 158 21.38 -5.15 -35.49
N THR A 159 22.70 -5.10 -35.58
CA THR A 159 23.41 -4.40 -36.66
C THR A 159 23.47 -5.29 -37.89
N ASP A 160 22.50 -5.17 -38.79
CA ASP A 160 22.67 -5.56 -40.18
C ASP A 160 23.09 -4.33 -41.00
N ALA A 161 24.40 -4.23 -41.23
CA ALA A 161 24.98 -3.38 -42.25
C ALA A 161 25.32 -4.25 -43.46
N SER A 162 24.38 -4.42 -44.37
CA SER A 162 24.65 -4.86 -45.73
C SER A 162 23.72 -4.16 -46.73
N ARG A 163 24.16 -3.00 -47.21
CA ARG A 163 23.70 -2.43 -48.48
C ARG A 163 24.80 -2.63 -49.52
N THR A 164 24.41 -3.32 -50.57
CA THR A 164 24.98 -3.39 -51.93
C THR A 164 25.43 -2.04 -52.47
#